data_AF-A0A2D5Y1Q2-F1
#
_entry.id   AF-A0A2D5Y1Q2-F1
#
_cell.length_a   1.000
_cell.length_b   1.000
_cell.length_c   1.000
_cell.angle_alpha   90.00
_cell.angle_beta   90.00
_cell.angle_gamma   90.00
#
_symmetry.space_group_name_H-M   'P 1'
#
loop_
_entity.id
_entity.type
_entity.pdbx_description
1 polymer ?
#
loop_
_entity_poly.entity_id
_entity_poly.type
_entity_poly.pdbx_seq_one_letter_code
_entity_poly.pdbx_strand_id
1 'polypeptide(L)'
;MLQTLNYKTMKILCLAGLVTSVLALGGCVSRDQADAKLVLACQKGVEYLLDDYSMIKSIKQTNFSNIANKMDGDRRVVMDVVVDENYLEIDKTFSCNFFENRGLMGMNYSANLAQIDMGDGDVYGRKDDQILGGMNKWLNITKEVEAYLD
;
A
#
# COMPACT_ATOMS: atom_id res chain seq x y z
N MET A 1 36.99 -16.33 -55.81
CA MET A 1 35.52 -16.36 -55.66
C MET A 1 35.19 -15.94 -54.24
N LEU A 2 34.94 -14.64 -54.01
CA LEU A 2 34.44 -14.16 -52.72
C LEU A 2 32.91 -14.10 -52.79
N GLN A 3 32.27 -14.74 -51.82
CA GLN A 3 30.81 -14.82 -51.71
C GLN A 3 30.25 -13.45 -51.33
N THR A 4 29.25 -13.01 -52.10
CA THR A 4 28.40 -11.86 -51.83
C THR A 4 27.48 -12.17 -50.64
N LEU A 5 27.86 -11.73 -49.45
CA LEU A 5 26.99 -11.75 -48.28
C LEU A 5 25.81 -10.78 -48.49
N ASN A 6 24.62 -11.35 -48.42
CA ASN A 6 23.35 -10.74 -48.77
C ASN A 6 22.93 -9.73 -47.67
N TYR A 7 22.98 -8.44 -47.97
CA TYR A 7 22.69 -7.31 -47.06
C TYR A 7 21.30 -7.36 -46.40
N LYS A 8 20.37 -8.16 -46.92
CA LYS A 8 18.98 -8.25 -46.43
C LYS A 8 18.82 -9.00 -45.10
N THR A 9 19.70 -9.95 -44.78
CA THR A 9 19.61 -10.76 -43.54
C THR A 9 20.25 -10.09 -42.33
N MET A 10 21.08 -9.06 -42.52
CA MET A 10 21.77 -8.36 -41.43
C MET A 10 20.89 -7.30 -40.73
N LYS A 11 19.86 -6.76 -41.41
CA LYS A 11 18.88 -5.82 -40.80
C LYS A 11 17.89 -6.49 -39.85
N ILE A 12 17.64 -7.79 -40.04
CA ILE A 12 16.63 -8.51 -39.23
C ILE A 12 17.22 -8.98 -37.89
N LEU A 13 18.55 -9.20 -37.81
CA LEU A 13 19.20 -9.60 -36.56
C LEU A 13 19.43 -8.45 -35.56
N CYS A 14 19.62 -7.21 -36.01
CA CYS A 14 19.78 -6.07 -35.09
C CYS A 14 18.46 -5.58 -34.47
N LEU A 15 17.31 -5.84 -35.10
CA LEU A 15 16.01 -5.46 -34.53
C LEU A 15 15.50 -6.43 -33.44
N ALA A 16 16.04 -7.65 -33.37
CA ALA A 16 15.65 -8.64 -32.37
C ALA A 16 16.38 -8.49 -31.01
N GLY A 17 17.46 -7.71 -30.96
CA GLY A 17 18.29 -7.53 -29.76
C GLY A 17 17.84 -6.40 -28.82
N LEU A 18 16.95 -5.51 -29.26
CA LEU A 18 16.52 -4.33 -28.48
C LEU A 18 15.21 -4.54 -27.71
N VAL A 19 14.44 -5.59 -28.02
CA VAL A 19 13.11 -5.85 -27.43
C VAL A 19 13.18 -6.73 -26.18
N THR A 20 14.30 -7.43 -25.94
CA THR A 20 14.48 -8.33 -24.79
C THR A 20 14.95 -7.63 -23.51
N SER A 21 15.37 -6.36 -23.56
CA SER A 21 15.83 -5.61 -22.37
C SER A 21 14.70 -4.97 -21.55
N VAL A 22 13.46 -4.93 -22.06
CA VAL A 22 12.33 -4.25 -21.38
C VAL A 22 11.60 -5.18 -20.38
N LEU A 23 11.82 -6.49 -20.44
CA LEU A 23 11.18 -7.47 -19.55
C LEU A 23 11.99 -7.78 -18.28
N ALA A 24 13.18 -7.21 -18.11
CA ALA A 24 14.05 -7.41 -16.94
C ALA A 24 13.95 -6.29 -15.88
N LEU A 25 13.05 -5.31 -16.04
CA LEU A 25 12.74 -4.30 -15.03
C LEU A 25 11.56 -4.72 -14.11
N GLY A 26 11.26 -6.02 -14.03
CA GLY A 26 10.33 -6.53 -13.05
C GLY A 26 10.86 -6.32 -11.63
N GLY A 27 10.22 -5.45 -10.86
CA GLY A 27 10.15 -5.61 -9.40
C GLY A 27 10.27 -4.35 -8.54
N CYS A 28 10.69 -3.19 -9.06
CA CYS A 28 10.78 -2.00 -8.22
C CYS A 28 9.40 -1.35 -8.07
N VAL A 29 8.72 -1.58 -6.95
CA VAL A 29 7.50 -0.85 -6.59
C VAL A 29 7.87 0.61 -6.35
N SER A 30 7.29 1.53 -7.12
CA SER A 30 7.52 2.96 -6.92
C SER A 30 6.95 3.42 -5.57
N ARG A 31 7.43 4.56 -5.03
CA ARG A 31 6.86 5.12 -3.80
C ARG A 31 5.36 5.35 -3.94
N ASP A 32 4.91 5.87 -5.08
CA ASP A 32 3.49 6.16 -5.33
C ASP A 32 2.63 4.89 -5.38
N GLN A 33 3.15 3.79 -5.97
CA GLN A 33 2.46 2.51 -5.97
C GLN A 33 2.34 1.92 -4.56
N ALA A 34 3.42 1.99 -3.78
CA ALA A 34 3.40 1.59 -2.38
C ALA A 34 2.41 2.45 -1.57
N ASP A 35 2.44 3.77 -1.73
CA ASP A 35 1.53 4.70 -1.05
C ASP A 35 0.06 4.44 -1.41
N ALA A 36 -0.24 4.10 -2.67
CA ALA A 36 -1.58 3.69 -3.09
C ALA A 36 -2.05 2.38 -2.42
N LYS A 37 -1.17 1.38 -2.31
CA LYS A 37 -1.46 0.14 -1.56
C LYS A 37 -1.77 0.44 -0.10
N LEU A 38 -0.95 1.28 0.54
CA LEU A 38 -1.15 1.67 1.95
C LEU A 38 -2.47 2.42 2.18
N VAL A 39 -2.87 3.31 1.28
CA VAL A 39 -4.16 4.01 1.37
C VAL A 39 -5.32 3.02 1.25
N LEU A 40 -5.28 2.14 0.25
CA LEU A 40 -6.33 1.13 0.06
C LEU A 40 -6.45 0.18 1.25
N ALA A 41 -5.30 -0.31 1.73
CA ALA A 41 -5.20 -1.11 2.95
C ALA A 41 -5.77 -0.39 4.17
N CYS A 42 -5.44 0.90 4.35
CA CYS A 42 -5.97 1.71 5.45
C CYS A 42 -7.48 1.90 5.33
N GLN A 43 -7.98 2.21 4.13
CA GLN A 43 -9.41 2.34 3.86
C GLN A 43 -10.15 1.06 4.22
N LYS A 44 -9.66 -0.12 3.80
CA LYS A 44 -10.28 -1.41 4.08
C LYS A 44 -10.27 -1.77 5.56
N GLY A 45 -9.17 -1.47 6.25
CA GLY A 45 -9.08 -1.63 7.69
C GLY A 45 -10.07 -0.75 8.45
N VAL A 46 -10.24 0.51 8.02
CA VAL A 46 -11.22 1.43 8.61
C VAL A 46 -12.65 0.99 8.29
N GLU A 47 -12.98 0.64 7.04
CA GLU A 47 -14.30 0.14 6.65
C GLU A 47 -14.72 -1.08 7.47
N TYR A 48 -13.78 -1.97 7.80
CA TYR A 48 -14.03 -3.12 8.67
C TYR A 48 -14.38 -2.71 10.12
N LEU A 49 -13.90 -1.55 10.57
CA LEU A 49 -14.07 -1.05 11.93
C LEU A 49 -15.30 -0.15 12.09
N LEU A 50 -15.84 0.37 10.99
CA LEU A 50 -17.07 1.15 10.99
C LEU A 50 -18.27 0.26 11.35
N ASP A 51 -19.33 0.90 11.86
CA ASP A 51 -20.60 0.22 12.10
C ASP A 51 -21.21 -0.30 10.79
N ASP A 52 -22.08 -1.33 10.87
CA ASP A 52 -22.66 -2.01 9.70
C ASP A 52 -23.40 -1.09 8.71
N TYR A 53 -23.81 0.11 9.15
CA TYR A 53 -24.52 1.11 8.35
C TYR A 53 -23.65 2.31 7.96
N SER A 54 -22.36 2.24 8.26
CA SER A 54 -21.40 3.32 8.03
C SER A 54 -20.39 2.90 6.97
N MET A 55 -20.17 3.76 5.97
CA MET A 55 -19.20 3.48 4.91
C MET A 55 -18.43 4.72 4.48
N ILE A 56 -17.19 4.51 4.02
CA ILE A 56 -16.41 5.59 3.43
C ILE A 56 -16.98 5.91 2.05
N LYS A 57 -17.56 7.11 1.90
CA LYS A 57 -18.13 7.59 0.64
C LYS A 57 -17.04 8.13 -0.29
N SER A 58 -16.09 8.89 0.26
CA SER A 58 -14.99 9.47 -0.52
C SER A 58 -13.80 9.83 0.34
N ILE A 59 -12.59 9.67 -0.19
CA ILE A 59 -11.36 10.17 0.42
C ILE A 59 -11.11 11.59 -0.13
N LYS A 60 -11.07 12.60 0.75
CA LYS A 60 -10.79 13.99 0.36
C LYS A 60 -9.29 14.23 0.22
N GLN A 61 -8.52 13.73 1.18
CA GLN A 61 -7.09 13.96 1.24
C GLN A 61 -6.39 12.78 1.93
N THR A 62 -5.18 12.48 1.45
CA THR A 62 -4.27 11.53 2.09
C THR A 62 -2.93 12.20 2.35
N ASN A 63 -2.45 12.12 3.58
CA ASN A 63 -1.15 12.62 3.98
C ASN A 63 -0.28 11.46 4.45
N PHE A 64 0.99 11.50 4.10
CA PHE A 64 1.94 10.48 4.48
C PHE A 64 3.06 11.07 5.34
N SER A 65 3.43 10.37 6.40
CA SER A 65 4.52 10.77 7.26
C SER A 65 5.31 9.55 7.73
N ASN A 66 6.58 9.76 8.07
CA ASN A 66 7.36 8.74 8.75
C ASN A 66 7.17 8.93 10.26
N ILE A 67 7.06 7.84 11.02
CA ILE A 67 6.86 7.93 12.46
C ILE A 67 8.20 8.20 13.11
N ALA A 68 8.36 9.39 13.70
CA ALA A 68 9.58 9.77 14.41
C ALA A 68 9.87 8.79 15.56
N ASN A 69 11.15 8.45 15.77
CA ASN A 69 11.65 7.56 16.82
C ASN A 69 11.24 6.07 16.71
N LYS A 70 10.83 5.61 15.53
CA LYS A 70 10.67 4.17 15.23
C LYS A 70 11.70 3.71 14.20
N MET A 71 11.89 2.39 14.09
CA MET A 71 12.85 1.80 13.14
C MET A 71 12.55 2.27 11.71
N ASP A 72 13.59 2.39 10.89
CA ASP A 72 13.44 2.64 9.46
C ASP A 72 12.46 1.63 8.85
N GLY A 73 11.36 2.12 8.28
CA GLY A 73 10.29 1.29 7.73
C GLY A 73 8.88 1.70 8.16
N ASP A 74 8.73 2.48 9.23
CA ASP A 74 7.41 2.90 9.70
C ASP A 74 6.81 4.03 8.87
N ARG A 75 5.63 3.79 8.30
CA ARG A 75 4.87 4.75 7.50
C ARG A 75 3.49 4.97 8.07
N ARG A 76 3.14 6.23 8.29
CA ARG A 76 1.80 6.66 8.70
C ARG A 76 1.05 7.23 7.50
N VAL A 77 -0.17 6.74 7.32
CA VAL A 77 -1.17 7.27 6.39
C VAL A 77 -2.23 7.97 7.23
N VAL A 78 -2.52 9.22 6.91
CA VAL A 78 -3.66 9.97 7.48
C VAL A 78 -4.63 10.23 6.34
N MET A 79 -5.90 9.86 6.53
CA MET A 79 -6.95 10.01 5.53
C MET A 79 -8.05 10.92 6.08
N ASP A 80 -8.31 12.01 5.39
CA ASP A 80 -9.50 12.83 5.60
C ASP A 80 -10.57 12.34 4.65
N VAL A 81 -11.68 11.83 5.19
CA VAL A 81 -12.72 11.13 4.42
C VAL A 81 -14.11 11.64 4.78
N VAL A 82 -15.04 11.45 3.84
CA VAL A 82 -16.49 11.56 4.10
C VAL A 82 -17.01 10.17 4.41
N VAL A 83 -17.58 9.99 5.58
CA VAL A 83 -18.31 8.78 5.97
C VAL A 83 -19.80 9.07 5.84
N ASP A 84 -20.54 8.15 5.24
CA ASP A 84 -22.00 8.13 5.33
C ASP A 84 -22.37 7.32 6.57
N GLU A 85 -22.92 7.98 7.59
CA GLU A 85 -23.41 7.36 8.81
C GLU A 85 -24.92 7.60 8.90
N ASN A 86 -25.71 6.55 8.67
CA ASN A 86 -27.18 6.65 8.69
C ASN A 86 -27.73 7.77 7.78
N TYR A 87 -27.24 7.87 6.54
CA TYR A 87 -27.62 8.89 5.56
C TYR A 87 -27.14 10.31 5.87
N LEU A 88 -26.20 10.46 6.81
CA LEU A 88 -25.53 11.72 7.12
C LEU A 88 -24.07 11.67 6.68
N GLU A 89 -23.67 12.65 5.88
CA GLU A 89 -22.29 12.79 5.43
C GLU A 89 -21.48 13.55 6.48
N ILE A 90 -20.52 12.86 7.08
CA ILE A 90 -19.68 13.37 8.17
C ILE A 90 -18.22 13.31 7.76
N ASP A 91 -17.51 14.41 7.99
CA ASP A 91 -16.07 14.46 7.79
C ASP A 91 -15.35 13.83 8.99
N LYS A 92 -14.55 12.80 8.70
CA LYS A 92 -13.72 12.11 9.69
C LYS A 92 -12.26 12.05 9.22
N THR A 93 -11.36 12.04 10.18
CA THR A 93 -9.93 11.83 9.94
C THR A 93 -9.53 10.53 10.60
N PHE A 94 -9.00 9.62 9.79
CA PHE A 94 -8.48 8.33 10.24
C PHE A 94 -6.98 8.29 10.04
N SER A 95 -6.27 7.48 10.84
CA SER A 95 -4.86 7.21 10.54
C SER A 95 -4.49 5.74 10.72
N CYS A 96 -3.63 5.26 9.83
CA CYS A 96 -3.06 3.93 9.90
C CYS A 96 -1.54 4.02 9.94
N ASN A 97 -0.93 3.20 10.79
CA ASN A 97 0.51 3.01 10.83
C ASN A 97 0.82 1.66 10.19
N PHE A 98 1.85 1.61 9.35
CA PHE A 98 2.33 0.41 8.67
C PHE A 98 3.82 0.21 8.94
N PHE A 99 4.22 -1.04 9.06
CA PHE A 99 5.61 -1.48 8.98
C PHE A 99 5.92 -1.83 7.53
N GLU A 100 6.57 -0.94 6.79
CA GLU A 100 7.07 -1.22 5.44
C GLU A 100 8.44 -1.92 5.51
N ASN A 101 8.60 -2.97 4.72
CA ASN A 101 9.90 -3.57 4.44
C ASN A 101 10.19 -3.39 2.94
N ARG A 102 11.21 -2.57 2.66
CA ARG A 102 11.76 -2.35 1.33
C ARG A 102 13.12 -3.02 1.26
N GLY A 103 13.20 -4.13 0.53
CA GLY A 103 14.44 -4.83 0.26
C GLY A 103 15.45 -3.95 -0.49
N LEU A 104 16.69 -4.44 -0.59
CA LEU A 104 17.77 -3.74 -1.29
C LEU A 104 17.32 -3.38 -2.73
N MET A 105 17.45 -2.11 -3.10
CA MET A 105 17.01 -1.55 -4.40
C MET A 105 15.49 -1.59 -4.69
N GLY A 106 14.64 -1.83 -3.69
CA GLY A 106 13.18 -1.81 -3.86
C GLY A 106 12.61 -3.02 -4.59
N MET A 107 13.42 -4.08 -4.80
CA MET A 107 13.00 -5.31 -5.49
C MET A 107 11.94 -6.10 -4.72
N ASN A 108 11.87 -5.93 -3.40
CA ASN A 108 10.85 -6.55 -2.55
C ASN A 108 10.18 -5.44 -1.75
N TYR A 109 8.91 -5.18 -2.03
CA TYR A 109 8.06 -4.35 -1.21
C TYR A 109 7.09 -5.24 -0.46
N SER A 110 7.00 -5.05 0.84
CA SER A 110 5.93 -5.61 1.67
C SER A 110 5.58 -4.60 2.75
N ALA A 111 4.35 -4.65 3.23
CA ALA A 111 3.92 -3.82 4.33
C ALA A 111 3.00 -4.62 5.25
N ASN A 112 2.99 -4.28 6.53
CA ASN A 112 2.11 -4.89 7.52
C ASN A 112 1.40 -3.79 8.30
N LEU A 113 0.10 -3.95 8.50
CA LEU A 113 -0.67 -3.02 9.33
C LEU A 113 -0.21 -3.12 10.80
N ALA A 114 0.21 -1.99 11.37
CA ALA A 114 0.65 -1.90 12.76
C ALA A 114 -0.46 -1.44 13.68
N GLN A 115 -1.21 -0.41 13.26
CA GLN A 115 -2.21 0.28 14.07
C GLN A 115 -3.20 1.02 13.18
N ILE A 116 -4.46 1.09 13.61
CA ILE A 116 -5.50 1.99 13.09
C ILE A 116 -5.98 2.88 14.24
N ASP A 117 -6.12 4.17 13.98
CA ASP A 117 -6.69 5.18 14.85
C ASP A 117 -7.95 5.73 14.18
N MET A 118 -9.09 5.57 14.86
CA MET A 118 -10.40 5.97 14.36
C MET A 118 -10.69 7.47 14.56
N GLY A 119 -9.79 8.22 15.21
CA GLY A 119 -9.91 9.67 15.40
C GLY A 119 -10.86 10.11 16.51
N ASP A 120 -11.68 9.21 17.04
CA ASP A 120 -12.60 9.40 18.17
C ASP A 120 -12.05 8.89 19.51
N GLY A 121 -10.77 8.46 19.52
CA GLY A 121 -10.09 7.89 20.67
C GLY A 121 -9.96 6.36 20.60
N ASP A 122 -10.67 5.71 19.69
CA ASP A 122 -10.55 4.27 19.47
C ASP A 122 -9.30 3.95 18.63
N VAL A 123 -8.46 3.07 19.20
CA VAL A 123 -7.22 2.62 18.57
C VAL A 123 -7.17 1.10 18.56
N TYR A 124 -6.87 0.55 17.39
CA TYR A 124 -6.76 -0.89 17.15
C TYR A 124 -5.35 -1.23 16.69
N GLY A 125 -4.79 -2.33 17.19
CA GLY A 125 -3.49 -2.84 16.75
C GLY A 125 -2.41 -2.83 17.82
N ARG A 126 -1.14 -2.89 17.42
CA ARG A 126 -0.02 -3.08 18.33
C ARG A 126 0.63 -1.75 18.71
N LYS A 127 0.64 -1.45 20.01
CA LYS A 127 1.38 -0.32 20.60
C LYS A 127 2.15 -0.81 21.82
N ASP A 128 3.46 -0.58 21.85
CA ASP A 128 4.34 -0.93 22.97
C ASP A 128 4.15 -2.38 23.47
N ASP A 129 4.16 -3.33 22.52
CA ASP A 129 3.93 -4.77 22.73
C ASP A 129 2.55 -5.18 23.28
N GLN A 130 1.61 -4.24 23.35
CA GLN A 130 0.21 -4.50 23.72
C GLN A 130 -0.71 -4.42 22.50
N ILE A 131 -1.74 -5.28 22.48
CA ILE A 131 -2.79 -5.24 21.46
C ILE A 131 -3.96 -4.42 22.00
N LEU A 132 -4.26 -3.34 21.31
CA LEU A 132 -5.40 -2.46 21.55
C LEU A 132 -6.59 -2.91 20.70
N GLY A 133 -7.81 -2.82 21.25
CA GLY A 133 -9.05 -3.16 20.53
C GLY A 133 -9.40 -4.65 20.42
N GLY A 134 -8.64 -5.53 21.10
CA GLY A 134 -8.93 -6.97 21.23
C GLY A 134 -8.30 -7.84 20.13
N MET A 135 -7.68 -8.95 20.55
CA MET A 135 -6.91 -9.85 19.66
C MET A 135 -7.72 -10.40 18.47
N ASN A 136 -8.93 -10.90 18.71
CA ASN A 136 -9.73 -11.51 17.63
C ASN A 136 -10.13 -10.49 16.57
N LYS A 137 -10.51 -9.28 16.99
CA LYS A 137 -10.86 -8.18 16.08
C LYS A 137 -9.62 -7.76 15.29
N TRP A 138 -8.47 -7.61 15.96
CA TRP A 138 -7.20 -7.32 15.31
C TRP A 138 -6.81 -8.36 14.25
N LEU A 139 -6.89 -9.66 14.57
CA LEU A 139 -6.55 -10.73 13.63
C LEU A 139 -7.41 -10.71 12.37
N ASN A 140 -8.70 -10.36 12.48
CA ASN A 140 -9.57 -10.28 11.32
C ASN A 140 -9.26 -9.05 10.46
N ILE A 141 -8.98 -7.90 11.08
CA ILE A 141 -8.56 -6.69 10.38
C ILE A 141 -7.27 -6.95 9.60
N THR A 142 -6.26 -7.54 10.25
CA THR A 142 -4.98 -7.80 9.58
C THR A 142 -5.16 -8.70 8.36
N LYS A 143 -5.98 -9.77 8.46
CA LYS A 143 -6.28 -10.65 7.33
C LYS A 143 -6.98 -9.93 6.17
N GLU A 144 -7.93 -9.06 6.47
CA GLU A 144 -8.63 -8.27 5.45
C GLU A 144 -7.66 -7.33 4.74
N VAL A 145 -6.76 -6.70 5.50
CA VAL A 145 -5.84 -5.68 4.99
C VAL A 145 -4.64 -6.27 4.24
N GLU A 146 -4.13 -7.43 4.67
CA GLU A 146 -2.97 -8.11 4.05
C GLU A 146 -3.16 -8.34 2.54
N ALA A 147 -4.38 -8.64 2.09
CA ALA A 147 -4.70 -8.86 0.68
C ALA A 147 -4.40 -7.64 -0.23
N TYR A 148 -4.19 -6.46 0.35
CA TYR A 148 -3.92 -5.22 -0.37
C TYR A 148 -2.46 -4.74 -0.22
N LEU A 149 -1.64 -5.44 0.58
CA LEU A 149 -0.26 -5.03 0.90
C LEU A 149 0.82 -5.83 0.17
N ASP A 150 0.46 -6.97 -0.43
CA ASP A 150 1.33 -7.79 -1.29
C ASP A 150 1.44 -7.25 -2.73
#